data_AF-A0A914S9I3-F1
#
_entry.id   AF-A0A914S9I3-F1
#
_cell.length_a   1.000
_cell.length_b   1.000
_cell.length_c   1.000
_cell.angle_alpha   90.00
_cell.angle_beta   90.00
_cell.angle_gamma   90.00
#
_symmetry.space_group_name_H-M   'P 1'
#
loop_
_entity.id
_entity.type
_entity.pdbx_description
1 polymer ?
#
loop_
_entity_poly.entity_id
_entity_poly.type
_entity_poly.pdbx_seq_one_letter_code
_entity_poly.pdbx_strand_id
1 'polypeptide(L)'
;MVRKRLWEDNDENKKPKFKVGDKVRTLNYKQVFDTGYFPKFSDTIRTVHVVENRKFPITYRLIEDDGKQLKKQFYATELCKVKQDANSIYRIEIIAERINKKGEKEYFVKYLGYNESRWVNQSEMVNI
;
A
#
# COMPACT_ATOMS: atom_id res chain seq x y z
N MET A 1 -1.26 42.79 -24.34
CA MET A 1 -0.60 41.47 -24.44
C MET A 1 -0.46 40.89 -23.04
N VAL A 2 -1.38 40.02 -22.61
CA VAL A 2 -1.40 39.48 -21.23
C VAL A 2 -0.54 38.21 -21.21
N ARG A 3 0.53 38.21 -20.42
CA ARG A 3 1.33 37.00 -20.17
C ARG A 3 0.51 36.06 -19.29
N LYS A 4 0.00 34.97 -19.85
CA LYS A 4 -0.60 33.88 -19.08
C LYS A 4 0.52 33.26 -18.22
N ARG A 5 0.34 33.18 -16.89
CA ARG A 5 1.25 32.41 -16.01
C ARG A 5 1.26 30.95 -16.48
N LEU A 6 2.45 30.41 -16.73
CA LEU A 6 2.68 29.03 -17.22
C LEU A 6 2.61 27.97 -16.11
N TRP A 7 2.47 28.39 -14.86
CA TRP A 7 2.38 27.53 -13.70
C TRP A 7 1.11 27.90 -12.95
N GLU A 8 0.28 26.91 -12.61
CA GLU A 8 -0.90 27.10 -11.77
C GLU A 8 -0.47 27.74 -10.44
N ASP A 9 -1.25 28.72 -9.97
CA ASP A 9 -0.98 29.42 -8.72
C ASP A 9 -0.73 28.41 -7.60
N ASN A 10 0.38 28.61 -6.89
CA ASN A 10 0.80 27.77 -5.78
C ASN A 10 -0.26 27.93 -4.69
N ASP A 11 -1.17 26.96 -4.64
CA ASP A 11 -2.36 26.98 -3.80
C ASP A 11 -1.94 26.64 -2.37
N GLU A 12 -1.35 27.62 -1.67
CA GLU A 12 -0.88 27.55 -0.28
C GLU A 12 -1.99 27.15 0.71
N ASN A 13 -3.24 27.04 0.24
CA ASN A 13 -4.42 26.69 1.02
C ASN A 13 -4.99 25.28 0.74
N LYS A 14 -4.28 24.42 0.00
CA LYS A 14 -4.73 23.05 -0.24
C LYS A 14 -4.79 22.24 1.06
N LYS A 15 -5.99 21.75 1.41
CA LYS A 15 -6.20 20.86 2.55
C LYS A 15 -5.48 19.52 2.34
N PRO A 16 -4.95 18.88 3.40
CA PRO A 16 -4.36 17.56 3.28
C PRO A 16 -5.39 16.53 2.81
N LYS A 17 -4.99 15.69 1.85
CA LYS A 17 -5.83 14.65 1.25
C LYS A 17 -6.06 13.48 2.21
N PHE A 18 -5.06 13.16 3.03
CA PHE A 18 -5.10 12.08 4.00
C PHE A 18 -4.96 12.64 5.42
N LYS A 19 -5.45 11.88 6.40
CA LYS A 19 -5.36 12.21 7.82
C LYS A 19 -4.47 11.20 8.55
N VAL A 20 -3.95 11.60 9.71
CA VAL A 20 -3.27 10.67 10.61
C VAL A 20 -4.21 9.50 10.94
N GLY A 21 -3.69 8.27 10.87
CA GLY A 21 -4.46 7.04 11.07
C GLY A 21 -5.08 6.45 9.78
N ASP A 22 -5.06 7.17 8.65
CA ASP A 22 -5.52 6.60 7.38
C ASP A 22 -4.60 5.46 6.93
N LYS A 23 -5.21 4.36 6.49
CA LYS A 23 -4.51 3.23 5.85
C LYS A 23 -4.31 3.51 4.37
N VAL A 24 -3.07 3.35 3.92
CA VAL A 24 -2.64 3.70 2.56
C VAL A 24 -1.70 2.66 1.98
N ARG A 25 -1.70 2.53 0.66
CA ARG A 25 -0.64 1.87 -0.12
C ARG A 25 0.23 2.92 -0.80
N THR A 26 1.51 2.59 -0.97
CA THR A 26 2.48 3.45 -1.66
C THR A 26 2.66 3.03 -3.10
N LEU A 27 2.88 3.98 -3.99
CA LEU A 27 3.27 3.73 -5.38
C LEU A 27 4.61 2.99 -5.41
N ASN A 28 4.70 1.97 -6.25
CA ASN A 28 5.96 1.31 -6.57
C ASN A 28 6.81 2.23 -7.45
N TYR A 29 8.12 2.16 -7.28
CA TYR A 29 9.04 2.90 -8.13
C TYR A 29 8.96 2.35 -9.55
N LYS A 30 8.77 3.24 -10.52
CA LYS A 30 8.75 2.83 -11.93
C LYS A 30 10.11 2.28 -12.32
N GLN A 31 10.15 1.01 -12.71
CA GLN A 31 11.33 0.45 -13.35
C GLN A 31 11.36 0.88 -14.82
N VAL A 32 12.55 0.91 -15.44
CA VAL A 32 12.75 1.30 -16.86
C VAL A 32 11.88 0.44 -17.80
N PHE A 33 11.53 -0.76 -17.39
CA PHE A 33 10.70 -1.72 -18.14
C PHE A 33 9.33 -1.99 -17.49
N ASP A 34 8.77 -1.01 -16.79
CA ASP A 34 7.40 -1.12 -16.27
C ASP A 34 6.39 -1.21 -17.42
N THR A 35 5.98 -2.44 -17.72
CA THR A 35 4.86 -2.72 -18.59
C THR A 35 3.54 -2.45 -17.84
N GLY A 36 2.48 -2.16 -18.60
CA GLY A 36 1.17 -1.81 -18.02
C GLY A 36 0.50 -2.90 -17.18
N TYR A 37 1.02 -4.14 -17.17
CA TYR A 37 0.45 -5.26 -16.41
C TYR A 37 0.98 -5.36 -14.97
N PHE A 38 2.07 -4.67 -14.61
CA PHE A 38 2.57 -4.71 -13.24
C PHE A 38 1.73 -3.83 -12.30
N PRO A 39 1.52 -4.28 -11.04
CA PRO A 39 0.78 -3.50 -10.06
C PRO A 39 1.55 -2.22 -9.69
N LYS A 40 0.90 -1.06 -9.88
CA LYS A 40 1.47 0.26 -9.57
C LYS A 40 1.62 0.55 -8.08
N PHE A 41 0.85 -0.12 -7.23
CA PHE A 41 0.86 0.09 -5.78
C PHE A 41 1.44 -1.14 -5.07
N SER A 42 2.14 -0.89 -3.97
CA SER A 42 2.69 -1.93 -3.10
C SER A 42 1.58 -2.74 -2.41
N ASP A 43 1.87 -3.99 -2.09
CA ASP A 43 0.96 -4.88 -1.37
C ASP A 43 0.80 -4.51 0.10
N THR A 44 1.89 -4.03 0.70
CA THR A 44 1.96 -3.64 2.11
C THR A 44 1.06 -2.43 2.39
N ILE A 45 0.14 -2.61 3.32
CA ILE A 45 -0.70 -1.53 3.85
C ILE A 45 0.10 -0.81 4.94
N ARG A 46 0.11 0.51 4.89
CA ARG A 46 0.82 1.38 5.85
C ARG A 46 -0.12 2.41 6.43
N THR A 47 0.22 2.92 7.60
CA THR A 47 -0.61 3.92 8.29
C THR A 47 0.05 5.29 8.20
N VAL A 48 -0.74 6.32 7.92
CA VAL A 48 -0.28 7.71 7.96
C VAL A 48 -0.02 8.09 9.41
N HIS A 49 1.24 8.38 9.73
CA HIS A 49 1.68 8.77 11.07
C HIS A 49 1.71 10.28 11.25
N VAL A 50 2.24 11.01 10.25
CA VAL A 50 2.33 12.48 10.29
C VAL A 50 1.94 13.07 8.95
N VAL A 51 1.18 14.16 9.02
CA VAL A 51 0.85 15.02 7.88
C VAL A 51 1.66 16.31 8.01
N GLU A 52 2.58 16.54 7.07
CA GLU A 52 3.41 17.74 7.04
C GLU A 52 2.80 18.77 6.09
N ASN A 53 2.01 19.67 6.65
CA ASN A 53 1.27 20.71 5.93
C ASN A 53 1.86 22.13 6.09
N ARG A 54 3.04 22.26 6.71
CA ARG A 54 3.71 23.56 6.91
C ARG A 54 4.32 24.12 5.63
N LYS A 55 4.57 23.27 4.64
CA LYS A 55 5.17 23.62 3.36
C LYS A 55 4.37 22.98 2.23
N PHE A 56 4.35 23.62 1.07
CA PHE A 56 3.79 23.05 -0.15
C PHE A 56 4.92 22.46 -1.01
N PRO A 57 4.78 21.24 -1.56
CA PRO A 57 3.62 20.35 -1.49
C PRO A 57 3.48 19.66 -0.12
N ILE A 58 2.25 19.31 0.27
CA ILE A 58 1.99 18.53 1.49
C ILE A 58 2.62 17.14 1.37
N THR A 59 3.39 16.76 2.38
CA THR A 59 4.02 15.44 2.49
C THR A 59 3.48 14.64 3.67
N TYR A 60 3.66 13.32 3.61
CA TYR A 60 3.16 12.37 4.60
C TYR A 60 4.30 11.45 5.04
N ARG A 61 4.40 11.21 6.35
CA ARG A 61 5.23 10.14 6.90
C ARG A 61 4.36 8.96 7.28
N LEU A 62 4.85 7.77 6.93
CA LEU A 62 4.14 6.51 7.15
C LEU A 62 4.85 5.66 8.20
N ILE A 63 4.07 4.84 8.87
CA ILE A 63 4.54 3.75 9.74
C ILE A 63 4.06 2.42 9.17
N GLU A 64 4.88 1.39 9.36
CA GLU A 64 4.52 0.00 9.09
C GLU A 64 3.76 -0.60 10.29
N ASP A 65 3.25 -1.82 10.12
CA ASP A 65 2.40 -2.48 11.13
C ASP A 65 3.17 -2.82 12.42
N ASP A 66 4.49 -3.00 12.31
CA ASP A 66 5.43 -3.16 13.42
C ASP A 66 5.72 -1.85 14.19
N GLY A 67 5.11 -0.73 13.79
CA GLY A 67 5.34 0.58 14.36
C GLY A 67 6.61 1.28 13.84
N LYS A 68 7.34 0.68 12.90
CA LYS A 68 8.56 1.27 12.33
C LYS A 68 8.22 2.40 11.39
N GLN A 69 8.78 3.59 11.66
CA GLN A 69 8.63 4.73 10.77
C GLN A 69 9.49 4.56 9.51
N LEU A 70 8.90 4.81 8.34
CA LEU A 70 9.67 4.91 7.11
C LEU A 70 10.54 6.17 7.10
N LYS A 71 11.75 6.03 6.58
CA LYS A 71 12.68 7.17 6.40
C LYS A 71 12.22 8.13 5.31
N LYS A 72 11.48 7.63 4.31
CA LYS A 72 10.97 8.40 3.17
C LYS A 72 9.68 9.15 3.55
N GLN A 73 9.57 10.39 3.06
CA GLN A 73 8.31 11.13 3.00
C GLN A 73 7.62 10.91 1.65
N PHE A 74 6.29 10.89 1.65
CA PHE A 74 5.48 10.62 0.46
C PHE A 74 4.62 11.82 0.09
N TYR A 75 4.42 12.04 -1.20
CA TYR A 75 3.42 12.99 -1.70
C TYR A 75 2.03 12.36 -1.78
N ALA A 76 0.99 13.20 -1.81
CA ALA A 76 -0.39 12.73 -1.94
C ALA A 76 -0.66 11.92 -3.22
N THR A 77 0.14 12.13 -4.27
CA THR A 77 0.07 11.43 -5.56
C THR A 77 0.68 10.03 -5.52
N GLU A 78 1.59 9.79 -4.57
CA GLU A 78 2.24 8.48 -4.38
C GLU A 78 1.43 7.58 -3.45
N LEU A 79 0.30 8.05 -2.91
CA LEU A 79 -0.49 7.34 -1.91
C LEU A 79 -1.90 7.03 -2.42
N CYS A 80 -2.36 5.82 -2.11
CA CYS A 80 -3.73 5.39 -2.35
C CYS A 80 -4.39 4.96 -1.03
N LYS A 81 -5.56 5.52 -0.71
CA LYS A 81 -6.30 5.16 0.50
C LYS A 81 -6.86 3.75 0.36
N VAL A 82 -6.74 2.95 1.41
CA VAL A 82 -7.27 1.58 1.49
C VAL A 82 -8.29 1.52 2.62
N LYS A 83 -9.39 0.83 2.37
CA LYS A 83 -10.30 0.38 3.43
C LYS A 83 -9.86 -1.05 3.78
N GLN A 84 -9.45 -1.26 5.02
CA GLN A 84 -9.12 -2.59 5.53
C GLN A 84 -10.23 -3.02 6.47
N ASP A 85 -10.83 -4.16 6.17
CA ASP A 85 -11.94 -4.80 6.86
C ASP A 85 -11.62 -6.28 7.10
N ALA A 86 -12.48 -6.99 7.84
CA ALA A 86 -12.26 -8.40 8.17
C ALA A 86 -12.19 -9.32 6.94
N ASN A 87 -12.79 -8.92 5.81
CA ASN A 87 -12.80 -9.68 4.56
C ASN A 87 -11.78 -9.16 3.54
N SER A 88 -10.81 -8.36 3.99
CA SER A 88 -9.74 -7.88 3.11
C SER A 88 -8.89 -9.03 2.57
N ILE A 89 -8.69 -9.03 1.25
CA ILE A 89 -7.98 -10.08 0.53
C ILE A 89 -6.51 -9.70 0.40
N TYR A 90 -5.62 -10.66 0.67
CA TYR A 90 -4.18 -10.52 0.52
C TYR A 90 -3.68 -11.39 -0.62
N ARG A 91 -2.71 -10.89 -1.38
CA ARG A 91 -2.02 -11.69 -2.39
C ARG A 91 -1.02 -12.62 -1.69
N ILE A 92 -0.98 -13.86 -2.14
CA ILE A 92 -0.20 -14.93 -1.53
C ILE A 92 0.65 -15.64 -2.59
N GLU A 93 1.77 -16.19 -2.15
CA GLU A 93 2.59 -17.14 -2.89
C GLU A 93 2.48 -18.51 -2.21
N ILE A 94 2.16 -19.55 -2.97
CA ILE A 94 2.08 -20.92 -2.46
C ILE A 94 3.47 -21.55 -2.55
N ILE A 95 4.00 -21.98 -1.41
CA ILE A 95 5.34 -22.58 -1.29
C ILE A 95 5.27 -24.10 -1.26
N ALA A 96 4.29 -24.65 -0.54
CA ALA A 96 4.12 -26.09 -0.39
C ALA A 96 2.65 -26.45 -0.20
N GLU A 97 2.32 -27.71 -0.47
CA GLU A 97 1.00 -28.28 -0.19
C GLU A 97 1.13 -29.53 0.68
N ARG A 98 0.10 -29.81 1.48
CA ARG A 98 -0.02 -31.04 2.26
C ARG A 98 -1.48 -31.43 2.46
N ILE A 99 -1.67 -32.67 2.89
CA ILE A 99 -2.93 -33.15 3.43
C ILE A 99 -2.82 -33.16 4.96
N ASN A 100 -3.74 -32.51 5.65
CA ASN A 100 -3.73 -32.47 7.11
C ASN A 100 -4.25 -33.79 7.71
N LYS A 101 -4.19 -33.92 9.04
CA LYS A 101 -4.65 -35.14 9.74
C LYS A 101 -6.15 -35.44 9.55
N LYS A 102 -6.93 -34.47 9.08
CA LYS A 102 -8.37 -34.60 8.80
C LYS A 102 -8.66 -34.95 7.32
N GLY A 103 -7.63 -35.07 6.48
CA GLY A 103 -7.78 -35.33 5.05
C GLY A 103 -8.03 -34.08 4.18
N GLU A 104 -7.91 -32.89 4.76
CA GLU A 104 -8.14 -31.63 4.04
C GLU A 104 -6.83 -31.09 3.44
N LYS A 105 -6.94 -30.41 2.29
CA LYS A 105 -5.79 -29.77 1.63
C LYS A 105 -5.42 -28.47 2.32
N GLU A 106 -4.18 -28.39 2.76
CA GLU A 106 -3.56 -27.20 3.32
C GLU A 106 -2.39 -26.74 2.45
N TYR A 107 -2.21 -25.43 2.37
CA TYR A 107 -1.13 -24.81 1.63
C TYR A 107 -0.28 -23.97 2.56
N PHE A 108 1.04 -24.09 2.43
CA PHE A 108 1.98 -23.20 3.09
C PHE A 108 2.14 -21.97 2.22
N VAL A 109 1.63 -20.84 2.71
CA VAL A 109 1.58 -19.59 1.96
C VAL A 109 2.49 -18.56 2.57
N LYS A 110 3.03 -17.70 1.71
CA LYS A 110 3.72 -16.47 2.07
C LYS A 110 2.91 -15.28 1.59
N TYR A 111 2.61 -14.34 2.47
CA TYR A 111 1.83 -13.15 2.13
C TYR A 111 2.72 -12.12 1.42
N LEU A 112 2.32 -11.69 0.22
CA LEU A 112 3.09 -10.70 -0.54
C LEU A 112 3.09 -9.36 0.20
N GLY A 113 4.28 -8.79 0.37
CA GLY A 113 4.47 -7.53 1.09
C GLY A 113 4.53 -7.67 2.62
N TYR A 114 4.49 -8.89 3.15
CA TYR A 114 4.61 -9.19 4.58
C TYR A 114 5.66 -10.30 4.79
N ASN A 115 6.26 -10.35 5.99
CA ASN A 115 7.25 -11.39 6.34
C ASN A 115 6.62 -12.61 7.01
N GLU A 116 5.31 -12.76 6.89
CA GLU A 116 4.54 -13.81 7.54
C GLU A 116 4.27 -14.94 6.56
N SER A 117 4.47 -16.17 7.06
CA SER A 117 4.14 -17.39 6.35
C SER A 117 3.30 -18.28 7.25
N ARG A 118 2.25 -18.89 6.69
CA ARG A 118 1.29 -19.69 7.48
C ARG A 118 0.72 -20.84 6.64
N TRP A 119 0.32 -21.91 7.32
CA TRP A 119 -0.54 -22.94 6.73
C TRP A 119 -2.00 -22.47 6.71
N VAL A 120 -2.60 -22.45 5.53
CA VAL A 120 -3.96 -21.98 5.30
C VAL A 120 -4.76 -23.07 4.57
N ASN A 121 -6.02 -23.25 4.94
CA ASN A 121 -6.89 -24.22 4.30
C ASN A 121 -7.32 -23.74 2.92
N GLN A 122 -7.55 -24.68 2.00
CA GLN A 122 -8.07 -24.35 0.67
C GLN A 122 -9.37 -23.52 0.71
N SER A 123 -10.24 -23.75 1.70
CA SER A 123 -11.52 -23.06 1.87
C SER A 123 -11.39 -21.56 2.19
N GLU A 124 -10.24 -21.12 2.70
CA GLU A 124 -9.96 -19.71 3.01
C GLU A 124 -9.36 -18.96 1.81
N MET A 125 -9.08 -19.67 0.71
CA MET A 125 -8.46 -19.10 -0.49
C MET A 125 -9.50 -18.77 -1.56
N VAL A 126 -9.26 -17.67 -2.26
CA VAL A 126 -10.07 -17.25 -3.39
C VAL A 126 -9.17 -17.12 -4.61
N ASN A 127 -9.59 -17.71 -5.73
CA ASN A 127 -8.95 -17.53 -7.04
C ASN A 127 -9.64 -16.36 -7.75
N ILE A 128 -8.89 -15.32 -8.10
CA ILE A 128 -9.37 -14.05 -8.68
C ILE A 128 -8.77 -13.89 -10.06
#